data_AF-A0A9P7C4E8-F1
#
_entry.id   AF-A0A9P7C4E8-F1
#
_cell.length_a   1.000
_cell.length_b   1.000
_cell.length_c   1.000
_cell.angle_alpha   90.00
_cell.angle_beta   90.00
_cell.angle_gamma   90.00
#
_symmetry.space_group_name_H-M   'P 1'
#
loop_
_entity.id
_entity.type
_entity.pdbx_description
1 polymer ?
#
loop_
_entity_poly.entity_id
_entity_poly.type
_entity_poly.pdbx_seq_one_letter_code
_entity_poly.pdbx_strand_id
1 'polypeptide(L)'
;MVLDGFDLGVGILLQLAPEHERGRMMSLLSPWRDANEFWLLLGMGLFASAFPFAWGAVLGKLYGPLTFMVLGVVLRSVSFEFRIRARNEMKPRWIFGFWAGSIITAFGQGMLLGRIATGYQSDAGYGWFAMFVGLCAVAAYVLLGAGATSPT
;
A
#
# COMPACT_ATOMS: atom_id res chain seq x y z
N MET A 1 4.60 10.08 -2.41
CA MET A 1 4.68 8.97 -3.38
C MET A 1 6.00 8.20 -3.29
N VAL A 2 7.18 8.84 -3.28
CA VAL A 2 8.46 8.12 -3.07
C VAL A 2 8.55 7.48 -1.68
N LEU A 3 8.19 8.23 -0.62
CA LEU A 3 8.12 7.73 0.76
C LEU A 3 7.15 6.55 0.91
N ASP A 4 5.97 6.62 0.28
CA ASP A 4 4.98 5.54 0.32
C ASP A 4 5.48 4.27 -0.39
N GLY A 5 6.20 4.41 -1.52
CA GLY A 5 6.85 3.28 -2.21
C GLY A 5 7.95 2.61 -1.38
N PHE A 6 8.74 3.40 -0.65
CA PHE A 6 9.73 2.88 0.30
C PHE A 6 9.05 2.12 1.46
N ASP A 7 8.02 2.70 2.07
CA ASP A 7 7.29 2.08 3.18
C ASP A 7 6.60 0.78 2.75
N LEU A 8 6.09 0.72 1.51
CA LEU A 8 5.50 -0.48 0.91
C LEU A 8 6.55 -1.57 0.70
N GLY A 9 7.71 -1.23 0.13
CA GLY A 9 8.82 -2.16 -0.08
C GLY A 9 9.36 -2.73 1.24
N VAL A 10 9.58 -1.87 2.24
CA VAL A 10 9.99 -2.26 3.60
C VAL A 10 8.94 -3.16 4.25
N GLY A 11 7.65 -2.88 4.05
CA GLY A 11 6.56 -3.70 4.57
C GLY A 11 6.49 -5.10 3.96
N ILE A 12 6.81 -5.26 2.67
CA ILE A 12 6.90 -6.56 2.01
C ILE A 12 8.16 -7.33 2.46
N LEU A 13 9.28 -6.63 2.66
CA LEU A 13 10.53 -7.24 3.13
C LEU A 13 10.51 -7.58 4.63
N LEU A 14 9.62 -6.97 5.41
CA LEU A 14 9.50 -7.17 6.87
C LEU A 14 9.34 -8.65 7.27
N GLN A 15 8.59 -9.43 6.48
CA GLN A 15 8.38 -10.86 6.73
C GLN A 15 9.64 -11.69 6.42
N LEU A 16 10.46 -11.23 5.47
CA LEU A 16 11.70 -11.89 5.04
C LEU A 16 12.90 -11.51 5.93
N ALA A 17 12.83 -10.37 6.61
CA ALA A 17 13.90 -9.89 7.49
C ALA A 17 14.04 -10.74 8.78
N PRO A 18 15.25 -10.85 9.36
CA PRO A 18 15.48 -11.51 10.65
C PRO A 18 14.68 -10.86 11.79
N GLU A 19 14.19 -11.67 12.74
CA GLU A 19 13.29 -11.20 13.80
C GLU A 19 13.88 -10.07 14.66
N HIS A 20 15.19 -10.05 14.85
CA HIS A 20 15.91 -8.99 15.57
C HIS A 20 15.93 -7.64 14.82
N GLU A 21 15.84 -7.64 13.49
CA GLU A 21 15.83 -6.41 12.68
C GLU A 21 14.41 -5.88 12.41
N ARG A 22 13.38 -6.74 12.47
CA ARG A 22 11.97 -6.34 12.31
C ARG A 22 11.56 -5.27 13.32
N GLY A 23 12.14 -5.30 14.52
CA GLY A 23 12.06 -4.24 15.53
C GLY A 23 12.42 -2.87 14.98
N ARG A 24 13.65 -2.77 14.48
CA ARG A 24 14.29 -1.57 13.96
C ARG A 24 13.62 -1.04 12.69
N MET A 25 13.29 -1.93 11.75
CA MET A 25 12.61 -1.56 10.50
C MET A 25 11.27 -0.87 10.77
N MET A 26 10.51 -1.36 11.75
CA MET A 26 9.23 -0.75 12.11
C MET A 26 9.36 0.54 12.91
N SER A 27 10.41 0.71 13.73
CA SER A 27 10.63 2.00 14.42
C SER A 27 10.92 3.14 13.45
N LEU A 28 11.50 2.84 12.28
CA LEU A 28 11.72 3.84 11.22
C LEU A 28 10.42 4.35 10.60
N LEU A 29 9.35 3.54 10.61
CA LEU A 29 8.04 3.89 10.05
C LEU A 29 7.20 4.75 11.02
N SER A 30 7.50 4.70 12.32
CA SER A 30 6.68 5.33 13.36
C SER A 30 6.54 6.85 13.25
N PRO A 31 7.60 7.64 12.96
CA PRO A 31 7.49 9.10 12.89
C PRO A 31 6.67 9.59 11.71
N TRP A 32 6.69 8.85 10.59
CA TRP A 32 6.08 9.27 9.33
C TRP A 32 4.63 8.84 9.19
N ARG A 33 4.23 7.75 9.86
CA ARG A 33 2.88 7.17 9.80
C ARG A 33 1.80 8.20 10.13
N ASP A 34 1.93 8.91 11.24
CA ASP A 34 0.89 9.83 11.73
C ASP A 34 0.73 11.03 10.77
N ALA A 35 1.83 11.48 10.17
CA ALA A 35 1.79 12.48 9.11
C ALA A 35 1.13 11.92 7.84
N ASN A 36 1.46 10.69 7.43
CA ASN A 36 0.93 10.07 6.22
C ASN A 36 -0.59 9.84 6.34
N GLU A 37 -1.09 9.42 7.50
CA GLU A 37 -2.54 9.24 7.76
C GLU A 37 -3.30 10.56 7.68
N PHE A 38 -2.77 11.62 8.28
CA PHE A 38 -3.36 12.95 8.23
C PHE A 38 -3.40 13.51 6.79
N TRP A 39 -2.31 13.36 6.04
CA TRP A 39 -2.24 13.78 4.64
C TRP A 39 -3.24 13.04 3.75
N LEU A 40 -3.46 11.75 3.98
CA LEU A 40 -4.37 10.92 3.19
C LEU A 40 -5.83 11.31 3.45
N LEU A 41 -6.20 11.55 4.71
CA LEU A 41 -7.53 12.04 5.10
C LEU A 41 -7.81 13.45 4.56
N LEU A 42 -6.84 14.36 4.68
CA LEU A 42 -6.94 15.70 4.09
C LEU A 42 -7.06 15.65 2.57
N GLY A 43 -6.28 14.81 1.91
CA GLY A 43 -6.33 14.64 0.45
C GLY A 43 -7.70 14.14 -0.02
N MET A 44 -8.26 13.13 0.66
CA MET A 44 -9.62 12.65 0.36
C MET A 44 -10.69 13.71 0.60
N GLY A 45 -10.63 14.42 1.74
CA GLY A 45 -11.59 15.48 2.06
C GLY A 45 -11.53 16.64 1.06
N LEU A 46 -10.32 17.11 0.74
CA LEU A 46 -10.11 18.18 -0.23
C LEU A 46 -10.60 17.78 -1.63
N PHE A 47 -10.29 16.57 -2.08
CA PHE A 47 -10.72 16.11 -3.41
C PHE A 47 -12.24 15.93 -3.50
N ALA A 48 -12.87 15.40 -2.45
CA ALA A 48 -14.33 15.29 -2.38
C ALA A 48 -15.03 16.66 -2.35
N SER A 49 -14.47 17.65 -1.63
CA SER A 49 -15.01 19.00 -1.55
C SER A 49 -14.74 19.84 -2.81
N ALA A 50 -13.56 19.72 -3.41
CA ALA A 50 -13.17 20.52 -4.57
C ALA A 50 -13.73 19.99 -5.90
N PHE A 51 -13.92 18.67 -6.04
CA PHE A 51 -14.36 18.04 -7.29
C PHE A 51 -15.42 16.93 -7.09
N PRO A 52 -16.63 17.27 -6.61
CA PRO A 52 -17.66 16.27 -6.28
C PRO A 52 -18.14 15.45 -7.49
N PHE A 53 -18.22 16.05 -8.68
CA PHE A 53 -18.61 15.34 -9.91
C PHE A 53 -17.51 14.39 -10.43
N ALA A 54 -16.24 14.80 -10.35
CA ALA A 54 -15.13 13.95 -10.77
C ALA A 54 -14.95 12.76 -9.81
N TRP A 55 -15.18 12.98 -8.51
CA TRP A 55 -15.16 11.94 -7.48
C TRP A 55 -16.09 10.77 -7.82
N GLY A 56 -17.36 11.05 -8.14
CA GLY A 56 -18.33 10.01 -8.50
C GLY A 56 -17.97 9.24 -9.76
N ALA A 57 -17.51 9.94 -10.80
CA ALA A 57 -17.15 9.32 -12.08
C ALA A 57 -15.88 8.45 -11.98
N VAL A 58 -14.87 8.89 -11.23
CA VAL A 58 -13.62 8.15 -11.01
C VAL A 58 -13.88 6.93 -10.13
N LEU A 59 -14.64 7.07 -9.04
CA LEU A 59 -15.00 5.95 -8.18
C LEU A 59 -15.75 4.86 -8.94
N GLY A 60 -16.69 5.22 -9.82
CA GLY A 60 -17.42 4.23 -10.62
C GLY A 60 -16.52 3.37 -11.52
N LYS A 61 -15.49 3.98 -12.14
CA LYS A 61 -14.58 3.28 -13.07
C LYS A 61 -13.41 2.58 -12.37
N LEU A 62 -12.99 3.08 -11.21
CA LEU A 62 -11.81 2.62 -10.47
C LEU A 62 -12.15 2.01 -9.11
N TYR A 63 -13.42 1.66 -8.88
CA TYR A 63 -13.89 1.10 -7.62
C TYR A 63 -13.00 -0.04 -7.13
N GLY A 64 -12.77 -1.06 -7.96
CA GLY A 64 -11.94 -2.22 -7.59
C GLY A 64 -10.53 -1.85 -7.11
N PRO A 65 -9.68 -1.23 -7.94
CA PRO A 65 -8.34 -0.81 -7.54
C PRO A 65 -8.31 0.08 -6.30
N LEU A 66 -9.24 1.05 -6.20
CA LEU A 66 -9.33 1.97 -5.07
C LEU A 66 -9.73 1.26 -3.78
N THR A 67 -10.67 0.30 -3.85
CA THR A 67 -11.05 -0.54 -2.72
C THR A 67 -9.85 -1.33 -2.20
N PHE A 68 -9.05 -1.95 -3.08
CA PHE A 68 -7.83 -2.63 -2.65
C PHE A 68 -6.85 -1.67 -1.97
N MET A 69 -6.62 -0.49 -2.53
CA MET A 69 -5.73 0.51 -1.92
C MET A 69 -6.18 0.91 -0.51
N VAL A 70 -7.47 1.22 -0.34
CA VAL A 70 -8.03 1.58 0.97
C VAL A 70 -7.93 0.42 1.96
N LEU A 71 -8.30 -0.80 1.54
CA LEU A 71 -8.18 -1.98 2.39
C LEU A 71 -6.74 -2.22 2.84
N GLY A 72 -5.76 -2.13 1.93
CA GLY A 72 -4.35 -2.33 2.26
C GLY A 72 -3.81 -1.25 3.20
N VAL A 73 -4.20 0.01 3.01
CA VAL A 73 -3.81 1.12 3.92
C VAL A 73 -4.38 0.91 5.31
N VAL A 74 -5.68 0.60 5.42
CA VAL A 74 -6.32 0.33 6.72
C VAL A 74 -5.67 -0.87 7.41
N LEU A 75 -5.41 -1.95 6.68
CA LEU A 75 -4.78 -3.15 7.24
C LEU A 75 -3.37 -2.84 7.77
N ARG A 76 -2.59 -2.02 7.06
CA ARG A 76 -1.26 -1.57 7.52
C ARG A 76 -1.36 -0.73 8.80
N SER A 77 -2.28 0.25 8.86
CA SER A 77 -2.48 1.10 10.03
C SER A 77 -2.89 0.29 11.26
N VAL A 78 -3.88 -0.60 11.12
CA VAL A 78 -4.34 -1.48 12.19
C VAL A 78 -3.22 -2.42 12.63
N SER A 79 -2.51 -3.05 11.70
CA SER A 79 -1.44 -4.00 12.02
C SER A 79 -0.28 -3.35 12.78
N PHE A 80 0.06 -2.10 12.44
CA PHE A 80 1.10 -1.36 13.14
C PHE A 80 0.70 -1.01 14.58
N GLU A 81 -0.51 -0.47 14.77
CA GLU A 81 -1.04 -0.09 16.09
C GLU A 81 -1.19 -1.32 17.01
N PHE A 82 -1.74 -2.41 16.47
CA PHE A 82 -1.91 -3.64 17.23
C PHE A 82 -0.58 -4.31 17.56
N ARG A 83 0.45 -4.22 16.71
CA ARG A 83 1.79 -4.73 17.06
C ARG A 83 2.37 -4.04 18.30
N ILE A 84 2.20 -2.72 18.42
CA ILE A 84 2.69 -1.95 19.57
C ILE A 84 2.00 -2.41 20.86
N ARG A 85 0.70 -2.71 20.77
CA ARG A 85 -0.14 -3.10 21.92
C ARG A 85 -0.17 -4.62 22.18
N ALA A 86 0.30 -5.44 21.25
CA ALA A 86 0.18 -6.90 21.31
C ALA A 86 1.25 -7.57 22.19
N ARG A 87 0.84 -8.65 22.89
CA ARG A 87 1.74 -9.58 23.56
C ARG A 87 2.68 -10.24 22.54
N ASN A 88 3.90 -10.63 22.98
CA ASN A 88 4.96 -11.15 22.10
C ASN A 88 4.49 -12.28 21.16
N GLU A 89 3.61 -13.17 21.63
CA GLU A 89 3.05 -14.30 20.87
C GLU A 89 2.19 -13.88 19.66
N MET A 90 1.56 -12.70 19.70
CA MET A 90 0.69 -12.21 18.61
C MET A 90 1.41 -11.30 17.63
N LYS A 91 2.63 -10.83 17.94
CA LYS A 91 3.42 -9.95 17.07
C LYS A 91 3.62 -10.51 15.64
N PRO A 92 3.89 -11.82 15.44
CA PRO A 92 4.03 -12.38 14.08
C PRO A 92 2.77 -12.27 13.21
N ARG A 93 1.57 -12.36 13.82
CA ARG A 93 0.30 -12.22 13.09
C ARG A 93 0.10 -10.80 12.58
N TRP A 94 0.48 -9.80 13.38
CA TRP A 94 0.41 -8.40 12.99
C TRP A 94 1.49 -8.02 11.97
N ILE A 95 2.67 -8.63 12.04
CA ILE A 95 3.70 -8.52 11.00
C ILE A 95 3.17 -9.07 9.67
N PHE A 96 2.48 -10.22 9.69
CA PHE A 96 1.82 -10.76 8.48
C PHE A 96 0.71 -9.84 7.96
N GLY A 97 -0.11 -9.25 8.83
CA GLY A 97 -1.12 -8.25 8.44
C GLY A 97 -0.50 -7.03 7.76
N PHE A 98 0.63 -6.54 8.26
CA PHE A 98 1.37 -5.43 7.66
C PHE A 98 1.93 -5.80 6.27
N TRP A 99 2.47 -7.01 6.15
CA TRP A 99 2.96 -7.57 4.89
C TRP A 99 1.84 -7.69 3.85
N ALA A 100 0.73 -8.33 4.21
CA ALA A 100 -0.42 -8.52 3.34
C ALA A 100 -1.00 -7.16 2.89
N GLY A 101 -1.12 -6.21 3.81
CA GLY A 101 -1.63 -4.87 3.50
C GLY A 101 -0.73 -4.12 2.53
N SER A 102 0.59 -4.28 2.66
CA SER A 102 1.57 -3.68 1.74
C SER A 102 1.45 -4.27 0.33
N ILE A 103 1.26 -5.59 0.20
CA ILE A 103 1.02 -6.23 -1.10
C ILE A 103 -0.28 -5.75 -1.72
N ILE A 104 -1.36 -5.70 -0.94
CA ILE A 104 -2.68 -5.29 -1.43
C ILE A 104 -2.64 -3.84 -1.92
N THR A 105 -2.01 -2.92 -1.18
CA THR A 105 -1.86 -1.52 -1.61
C THR A 105 -1.02 -1.40 -2.88
N ALA A 106 0.14 -2.07 -2.94
CA ALA A 106 1.00 -2.08 -4.12
C ALA A 106 0.30 -2.64 -5.37
N PHE A 107 -0.42 -3.75 -5.21
CA PHE A 107 -1.19 -4.36 -6.27
C PHE A 107 -2.33 -3.45 -6.75
N GLY A 108 -3.07 -2.83 -5.82
CA GLY A 108 -4.11 -1.86 -6.13
C GLY A 108 -3.59 -0.65 -6.92
N GLN A 109 -2.41 -0.13 -6.56
CA GLN A 109 -1.76 0.95 -7.31
C GLN A 109 -1.38 0.54 -8.74
N GLY A 110 -0.82 -0.67 -8.93
CA GLY A 110 -0.52 -1.17 -10.27
C GLY A 110 -1.78 -1.43 -11.12
N MET A 111 -2.83 -1.99 -10.52
CA MET A 111 -4.12 -2.15 -11.22
C MET A 111 -4.74 -0.82 -11.61
N LEU A 112 -4.62 0.20 -10.75
CA LEU A 112 -5.09 1.55 -11.02
C LEU A 112 -4.39 2.12 -12.27
N LEU A 113 -3.05 2.01 -12.33
CA LEU A 113 -2.25 2.42 -13.49
C LEU A 113 -2.63 1.63 -14.75
N GLY A 114 -2.80 0.32 -14.64
CA GLY A 114 -3.23 -0.53 -15.75
C GLY A 114 -4.60 -0.13 -16.31
N ARG A 115 -5.57 0.19 -15.43
CA ARG A 115 -6.92 0.66 -15.80
C ARG A 115 -6.89 2.05 -16.45
N ILE A 116 -6.03 2.94 -15.98
CA ILE A 116 -5.85 4.27 -16.58
C ILE A 116 -5.21 4.13 -17.97
N ALA A 117 -4.17 3.29 -18.10
CA ALA A 117 -3.47 3.06 -19.37
C ALA A 117 -4.37 2.44 -20.44
N THR A 118 -5.33 1.59 -20.05
CA THR A 118 -6.30 0.98 -20.98
C THR A 118 -7.53 1.85 -21.24
N GLY A 119 -7.61 3.06 -20.65
CA GLY A 119 -8.74 3.97 -20.84
C GLY A 119 -10.05 3.47 -20.24
N TYR A 120 -9.99 2.66 -19.17
CA TYR A 120 -11.15 2.08 -18.49
C TYR A 120 -11.97 1.08 -19.33
N GLN A 121 -11.36 0.46 -20.33
CA GLN A 121 -12.02 -0.59 -21.12
C GLN A 121 -12.31 -1.82 -20.26
N SER A 122 -13.49 -2.41 -20.50
CA SER A 122 -14.06 -3.46 -19.65
C SER A 122 -13.84 -4.88 -20.18
N ASP A 123 -13.24 -5.03 -21.37
CA ASP A 123 -12.96 -6.36 -21.92
C ASP A 123 -12.04 -7.17 -21.01
N ALA A 124 -12.26 -8.48 -20.99
CA ALA A 124 -11.53 -9.41 -20.12
C ALA A 124 -10.00 -9.30 -20.29
N GLY A 125 -9.52 -9.04 -21.51
CA GLY A 125 -8.09 -8.84 -21.80
C GLY A 125 -7.48 -7.64 -21.06
N TYR A 126 -8.21 -6.53 -20.94
CA TYR A 126 -7.75 -5.36 -20.19
C TYR A 126 -7.78 -5.58 -18.68
N GLY A 127 -8.70 -6.41 -18.20
CA GLY A 127 -8.69 -6.90 -16.82
C GLY A 127 -7.43 -7.70 -16.49
N TRP A 128 -7.03 -8.59 -17.40
CA TRP A 128 -5.81 -9.40 -17.27
C TRP A 128 -4.54 -8.54 -17.34
N PHE A 129 -4.50 -7.57 -18.26
CA PHE A 129 -3.42 -6.58 -18.33
C PHE A 129 -3.30 -5.77 -17.04
N ALA A 130 -4.41 -5.29 -16.48
CA ALA A 130 -4.38 -4.53 -15.22
C ALA A 130 -3.85 -5.35 -14.04
N MET A 131 -4.18 -6.65 -13.97
CA MET A 131 -3.62 -7.53 -12.94
C MET A 131 -2.13 -7.84 -13.16
N PHE A 132 -1.70 -8.01 -14.41
CA PHE A 132 -0.29 -8.14 -14.73
C PHE A 132 0.50 -6.90 -14.30
N VAL A 133 0.01 -5.69 -14.62
CA VAL A 133 0.61 -4.43 -14.16
C VAL A 133 0.60 -4.32 -12.63
N GLY A 134 -0.48 -4.80 -11.98
CA GLY A 134 -0.56 -4.96 -10.53
C GLY A 134 0.60 -5.77 -9.95
N LEU A 135 0.89 -6.94 -10.52
CA LEU A 135 2.00 -7.81 -10.10
C LEU A 135 3.37 -7.16 -10.37
N CYS A 136 3.54 -6.52 -11.53
CA CYS A 136 4.76 -5.77 -11.84
C CYS A 136 5.01 -4.64 -10.85
N ALA A 137 3.96 -3.93 -10.42
CA ALA A 137 4.08 -2.86 -9.42
C ALA A 137 4.54 -3.40 -8.06
N VAL A 138 4.01 -4.55 -7.62
CA VAL A 138 4.49 -5.23 -6.40
C VAL A 138 5.97 -5.55 -6.51
N ALA A 139 6.41 -6.14 -7.62
CA ALA A 139 7.82 -6.46 -7.85
C ALA A 139 8.71 -5.19 -7.87
N ALA A 140 8.24 -4.12 -8.51
CA ALA A 140 8.95 -2.84 -8.55
C ALA A 140 9.14 -2.22 -7.15
N TYR A 141 8.11 -2.25 -6.31
CA TYR A 141 8.21 -1.74 -4.94
C TYR A 141 9.10 -2.62 -4.04
N VAL A 142 9.12 -3.94 -4.25
CA VAL A 142 10.08 -4.83 -3.57
C VAL A 142 11.52 -4.45 -3.95
N LEU A 143 11.79 -4.22 -5.24
CA LEU A 143 13.11 -3.79 -5.70
C LEU A 143 13.52 -2.43 -5.13
N LEU A 144 12.59 -1.46 -5.09
CA LEU A 144 12.83 -0.15 -4.47
C LEU A 144 13.13 -0.26 -2.97
N GLY A 145 12.40 -1.12 -2.25
CA GLY A 145 12.65 -1.39 -0.83
C GLY A 145 14.00 -2.09 -0.58
N ALA A 146 14.42 -2.97 -1.48
CA ALA A 146 15.70 -3.67 -1.40
C ALA A 146 16.89 -2.74 -1.67
N GLY A 147 16.78 -1.87 -2.69
CA GLY A 147 17.81 -0.88 -3.01
C GLY A 147 18.01 0.20 -1.93
N ALA A 148 16.97 0.47 -1.14
CA ALA A 148 17.07 1.41 -0.02
C ALA A 148 17.57 0.77 1.29
N THR A 149 17.61 -0.57 1.38
CA THR A 149 18.13 -1.30 2.54
C THR A 149 19.56 -1.83 2.34
N SER A 150 20.14 -1.70 1.14
CA SER A 150 21.55 -2.03 0.89
C SER A 150 22.47 -0.99 1.54
N PRO A 151 23.39 -1.39 2.44
CA PRO A 151 24.37 -0.48 3.00
C PRO A 151 25.43 -0.18 1.93
N THR A 152 25.48 1.08 1.48
CA THR A 152 26.68 1.68 0.88
C THR A 152 27.31 2.61 1.88
#